data_AF-A0A9J6FVW0-F1
#
_entry.id   AF-A0A9J6FVW0-F1
#
_cell.length_a   1.000
_cell.length_b   1.000
_cell.length_c   1.000
_cell.angle_alpha   90.00
_cell.angle_beta   90.00
_cell.angle_gamma   90.00
#
_symmetry.space_group_name_H-M   'P 1'
#
loop_
_entity.id
_entity.type
_entity.pdbx_description
1 polymer ?
#
loop_
_entity_poly.entity_id
_entity_poly.type
_entity_poly.pdbx_seq_one_letter_code
_entity_poly.pdbx_strand_id
1 'polypeptide(L)'
;MDSTRAVAAIAVPGRETIYERVCSSIQNQDFTVIEDYVTGLKAALYVKNLEGMEAWDGQSPPVPPHQKGKPVVTLRDNDNKTLPNFGPYLHKKEAVVAKQKLHDDLLSDEKAAANTRQARTLQGKIPTVKDVIGGSLKKIGTFGDLDIKEQVVALVNEDMCINCGKCYMTCNDSGYQAIEFDPETHLPTVTDNCTGCTLCLSRLPDTGVHPHGQAEQAIQGKNSAGKGGNQRDSLTCGRGNI
;
A
#
# COMPACT_ATOMS: atom_id res chain seq x y z
N MET A 1 -37.25 -32.16 8.07
CA MET A 1 -36.28 -32.50 7.00
C MET A 1 -35.48 -31.23 6.75
N ASP A 2 -34.79 -30.79 7.79
CA ASP A 2 -33.35 -30.96 8.02
C ASP A 2 -32.54 -29.94 7.20
N SER A 3 -32.34 -28.78 7.83
CA SER A 3 -31.54 -27.68 7.31
C SER A 3 -30.07 -28.09 7.49
N THR A 4 -29.49 -28.64 6.43
CA THR A 4 -28.09 -29.01 6.36
C THR A 4 -27.26 -27.74 6.53
N ARG A 5 -26.89 -27.42 7.78
CA ARG A 5 -25.80 -26.49 8.09
C ARG A 5 -24.54 -27.08 7.46
N ALA A 6 -24.15 -26.55 6.30
CA ALA A 6 -22.85 -26.84 5.74
C ALA A 6 -21.79 -26.21 6.63
N VAL A 7 -21.24 -27.02 7.53
CA VAL A 7 -20.06 -26.65 8.30
C VAL A 7 -18.86 -27.06 7.46
N ALA A 8 -18.24 -26.10 6.77
CA ALA A 8 -16.88 -26.29 6.29
C ALA A 8 -15.95 -26.30 7.51
N ALA A 9 -15.79 -27.46 8.14
CA ALA A 9 -14.88 -27.65 9.26
C ALA A 9 -13.51 -28.10 8.73
N ILE A 10 -12.51 -27.23 8.80
CA ILE A 10 -11.11 -27.65 8.68
C ILE A 10 -10.72 -28.29 10.02
N ALA A 11 -10.97 -29.59 10.17
CA ALA A 11 -10.70 -30.33 11.40
C ALA A 11 -9.32 -31.02 11.35
N VAL A 12 -8.45 -30.74 12.32
CA VAL A 12 -7.24 -31.52 12.60
C VAL A 12 -7.41 -32.16 13.99
N PRO A 13 -7.40 -33.50 14.14
CA PRO A 13 -7.72 -34.14 15.42
C PRO A 13 -6.65 -33.89 16.50
N GLY A 14 -7.08 -33.62 17.75
CA GLY A 14 -6.29 -33.92 18.96
C GLY A 14 -5.69 -32.76 19.78
N ARG A 15 -5.94 -31.48 19.49
CA ARG A 15 -5.58 -30.32 20.34
C ARG A 15 -6.60 -29.20 20.12
N GLU A 16 -6.88 -28.36 21.12
CA GLU A 16 -7.82 -27.22 21.06
C GLU A 16 -7.93 -26.62 19.65
N THR A 17 -8.97 -27.02 18.92
CA THR A 17 -9.14 -26.66 17.51
C THR A 17 -9.97 -25.40 17.43
N ILE A 18 -9.35 -24.31 17.00
CA ILE A 18 -10.06 -23.11 16.54
C ILE A 18 -10.49 -23.36 15.09
N TYR A 19 -11.74 -23.08 14.77
CA TYR A 19 -12.32 -23.27 13.44
C TYR A 19 -13.17 -22.06 13.06
N GLU A 20 -13.15 -21.72 11.78
CA GLU A 20 -13.97 -20.65 11.22
C GLU A 20 -15.25 -21.26 10.63
N ARG A 21 -16.41 -20.77 11.06
CA ARG A 21 -17.71 -21.20 10.50
C ARG A 21 -18.18 -20.18 9.49
N VAL A 22 -18.57 -20.63 8.31
CA VAL A 22 -19.03 -19.78 7.21
C VAL A 22 -20.50 -20.07 6.91
N CYS A 23 -21.29 -19.02 6.68
CA CYS A 23 -22.71 -19.12 6.29
C CYS A 23 -23.03 -18.18 5.14
N SER A 24 -22.88 -16.87 5.33
CA SER A 24 -23.26 -15.87 4.34
C SER A 24 -22.49 -16.00 3.02
N SER A 25 -21.19 -16.32 3.06
CA SER A 25 -20.40 -16.52 1.83
C SER A 25 -20.89 -17.72 1.01
N ILE A 26 -21.40 -18.77 1.67
CA ILE A 26 -21.98 -19.94 0.99
C ILE A 26 -23.34 -19.56 0.40
N GLN A 27 -24.16 -18.81 1.13
CA GLN A 27 -25.47 -18.33 0.63
C GLN A 27 -25.33 -17.41 -0.59
N ASN A 28 -24.27 -16.62 -0.65
CA ASN A 28 -23.98 -15.73 -1.78
C ASN A 28 -23.39 -16.46 -2.99
N GLN A 29 -22.89 -17.69 -2.80
CA GLN A 29 -22.19 -18.47 -3.82
C GLN A 29 -22.66 -19.93 -3.74
N ASP A 30 -21.75 -20.85 -3.50
CA ASP A 30 -21.99 -22.29 -3.38
C ASP A 30 -20.84 -22.93 -2.58
N PHE A 31 -20.81 -24.26 -2.45
CA PHE A 31 -19.81 -24.94 -1.63
C PHE A 31 -18.39 -24.92 -2.21
N THR A 32 -18.18 -24.55 -3.48
CA THR A 32 -16.85 -24.50 -4.11
C THR A 32 -15.94 -23.41 -3.53
N VAL A 33 -16.49 -22.43 -2.80
CA VAL A 33 -15.71 -21.42 -2.06
C VAL A 33 -14.69 -22.02 -1.09
N ILE A 34 -14.89 -23.29 -0.68
CA ILE A 34 -13.93 -23.99 0.16
C ILE A 34 -12.56 -24.18 -0.53
N GLU A 35 -12.54 -24.34 -1.86
CA GLU A 35 -11.30 -24.51 -2.62
C GLU A 35 -10.47 -23.22 -2.60
N ASP A 36 -11.14 -22.07 -2.72
CA ASP A 36 -10.53 -20.74 -2.62
C ASP A 36 -9.99 -20.49 -1.20
N TYR A 37 -10.76 -20.81 -0.15
CA TYR A 37 -10.28 -20.66 1.23
C TYR A 37 -9.05 -21.51 1.54
N VAL A 38 -9.03 -22.76 1.08
CA VAL A 38 -7.89 -23.67 1.31
C VAL A 38 -6.65 -23.21 0.53
N THR A 39 -6.81 -22.84 -0.74
CA THR A 39 -5.68 -22.40 -1.58
C THR A 39 -5.16 -21.03 -1.15
N GLY A 40 -6.06 -20.09 -0.82
CA GLY A 40 -5.73 -18.78 -0.29
C GLY A 40 -4.99 -18.82 1.05
N LEU A 41 -5.42 -19.67 1.99
CA LEU A 41 -4.72 -19.84 3.27
C LEU A 41 -3.32 -20.45 3.08
N LYS A 42 -3.19 -21.46 2.21
CA LYS A 42 -1.87 -22.04 1.86
C LYS A 42 -0.95 -20.99 1.25
N ALA A 43 -1.45 -20.20 0.30
CA ALA A 43 -0.69 -19.13 -0.33
C ALA A 43 -0.25 -18.06 0.68
N ALA A 44 -1.15 -17.62 1.57
CA ALA A 44 -0.84 -16.62 2.59
C ALA A 44 0.23 -17.09 3.58
N LEU A 45 0.20 -18.36 4.01
CA LEU A 45 1.23 -18.94 4.89
C LEU A 45 2.56 -19.14 4.15
N TYR A 46 2.51 -19.49 2.87
CA TYR A 46 3.68 -19.68 2.02
C TYR A 46 4.41 -18.36 1.74
N VAL A 47 3.68 -17.31 1.36
CA VAL A 47 4.25 -15.99 1.02
C VAL A 47 4.97 -15.34 2.19
N LYS A 48 4.45 -15.49 3.42
CA LYS A 48 5.09 -14.96 4.64
C LYS A 48 6.52 -15.45 4.88
N ASN A 49 6.93 -16.56 4.26
CA ASN A 49 8.23 -17.20 4.48
C ASN A 49 9.09 -17.26 3.20
N LEU A 50 8.66 -16.57 2.14
CA LEU A 50 9.42 -16.43 0.89
C LEU A 50 10.41 -15.27 0.99
N GLU A 51 11.63 -15.49 0.47
CA GLU A 51 12.63 -14.45 0.35
C GLU A 51 12.19 -13.33 -0.62
N GLY A 52 12.33 -12.08 -0.17
CA GLY A 52 12.03 -10.90 -0.99
C GLY A 52 10.53 -10.62 -1.15
N MET A 53 9.68 -11.07 -0.21
CA MET A 53 8.25 -10.72 -0.11
C MET A 53 7.89 -10.06 1.21
N GLU A 54 8.86 -9.53 1.96
CA GLU A 54 8.62 -8.94 3.29
C GLU A 54 7.72 -7.69 3.21
N ALA A 55 7.78 -6.96 2.10
CA ALA A 55 6.97 -5.78 1.85
C ALA A 55 5.54 -6.09 1.34
N TRP A 56 5.24 -7.35 1.03
CA TRP A 56 3.92 -7.76 0.54
C TRP A 56 2.91 -7.82 1.68
N ASP A 57 1.69 -7.36 1.43
CA ASP A 57 0.58 -7.57 2.33
C ASP A 57 -0.19 -8.83 1.91
N GLY A 58 0.20 -9.96 2.49
CA GLY A 58 -0.33 -11.27 2.11
C GLY A 58 -0.01 -11.58 0.65
N GLN A 59 -1.04 -11.64 -0.21
CA GLN A 59 -0.87 -11.90 -1.64
C GLN A 59 -0.79 -10.61 -2.49
N SER A 60 -0.89 -9.44 -1.87
CA SER A 60 -0.83 -8.16 -2.56
C SER A 60 0.61 -7.62 -2.58
N PRO A 61 1.23 -7.41 -3.76
CA PRO A 61 2.51 -6.74 -3.85
C PRO A 61 2.41 -5.27 -3.39
N PRO A 62 3.53 -4.65 -2.96
CA PRO A 62 3.60 -3.21 -2.76
C PRO A 62 3.10 -2.50 -4.02
N VAL A 63 2.26 -1.48 -3.84
CA VAL A 63 1.70 -0.73 -4.97
C VAL A 63 2.75 0.25 -5.48
N PRO A 64 3.30 0.06 -6.70
CA PRO A 64 4.18 1.05 -7.29
C PRO A 64 3.36 2.26 -7.80
N PRO A 65 4.00 3.44 -7.96
CA PRO A 65 3.37 4.57 -8.62
C PRO A 65 2.84 4.19 -10.00
N HIS A 66 1.53 4.31 -10.17
CA HIS A 66 0.86 3.88 -11.39
C HIS A 66 -0.31 4.80 -11.74
N GLN A 67 -0.70 4.76 -13.01
CA GLN A 67 -1.90 5.42 -13.51
C GLN A 67 -2.65 4.42 -14.38
N LYS A 68 -3.90 4.10 -14.02
CA LYS A 68 -4.71 3.05 -14.68
C LYS A 68 -3.98 1.70 -14.77
N GLY A 69 -3.29 1.30 -13.69
CA GLY A 69 -2.50 0.07 -13.59
C GLY A 69 -1.17 0.05 -14.35
N LYS A 70 -0.78 1.13 -15.04
CA LYS A 70 0.50 1.22 -15.76
C LYS A 70 1.54 1.98 -14.96
N PRO A 71 2.81 1.55 -14.94
CA PRO A 71 3.87 2.26 -14.23
C PRO A 71 4.01 3.68 -14.77
N VAL A 72 4.14 4.64 -13.87
CA VAL A 72 4.27 6.07 -14.21
C VAL A 72 5.75 6.45 -14.18
N VAL A 73 6.15 7.26 -15.17
CA VAL A 73 7.42 7.98 -15.13
C VAL A 73 7.16 9.33 -14.46
N THR A 74 7.82 9.58 -13.32
CA THR A 74 7.73 10.87 -12.63
C THR A 74 8.39 11.94 -13.51
N LEU A 75 7.56 12.76 -14.15
CA LEU A 75 8.00 13.88 -14.98
C LEU A 75 7.70 15.17 -14.25
N ARG A 76 8.76 15.93 -13.95
CA ARG A 76 8.67 17.26 -13.33
C ARG A 76 8.97 18.33 -14.37
N ASP A 77 8.22 19.42 -14.29
CA ASP A 77 8.48 20.62 -15.10
C ASP A 77 9.77 21.34 -14.62
N ASN A 78 10.20 22.38 -15.33
CA ASN A 78 11.35 23.22 -14.99
C ASN A 78 11.24 23.82 -13.57
N ASP A 79 10.02 24.02 -13.08
CA ASP A 79 9.73 24.51 -11.73
C ASP A 79 9.64 23.38 -10.67
N ASN A 80 10.10 22.17 -11.02
CA ASN A 80 10.07 20.97 -10.17
C ASN A 80 8.67 20.56 -9.69
N LYS A 81 7.62 21.01 -10.40
CA LYS A 81 6.21 20.64 -10.17
C LYS A 81 5.84 19.41 -10.99
N THR A 82 5.06 18.50 -10.41
CA THR A 82 4.54 17.33 -11.13
C THR A 82 3.42 17.76 -12.06
N LEU A 83 3.46 17.26 -13.30
CA LEU A 83 2.43 17.54 -14.28
C LEU A 83 1.21 16.64 -14.02
N PRO A 84 -0.04 17.14 -14.05
CA PRO A 84 -1.22 16.28 -14.01
C PRO A 84 -1.46 15.57 -15.36
N ASN A 85 -2.40 14.63 -15.38
CA ASN A 85 -2.64 13.75 -16.53
C ASN A 85 -3.82 14.21 -17.42
N PHE A 86 -4.03 15.52 -17.57
CA PHE A 86 -5.11 16.08 -18.39
C PHE A 86 -4.70 17.36 -19.12
N GLY A 87 -5.45 17.71 -20.17
CA GLY A 87 -5.30 18.97 -20.90
C GLY A 87 -3.89 19.21 -21.46
N PRO A 88 -3.35 20.44 -21.38
CA PRO A 88 -2.02 20.76 -21.93
C PRO A 88 -0.89 20.00 -21.23
N TYR A 89 -1.08 19.64 -19.96
CA TYR A 89 -0.09 18.91 -19.15
C TYR A 89 0.13 17.49 -19.67
N LEU A 90 -0.94 16.84 -20.13
CA LEU A 90 -0.86 15.50 -20.72
C LEU A 90 -0.03 15.52 -22.01
N HIS A 91 -0.28 16.48 -22.90
CA HIS A 91 0.50 16.62 -24.14
C HIS A 91 1.99 16.86 -23.88
N LYS A 92 2.33 17.66 -22.85
CA LYS A 92 3.73 17.84 -22.41
C LYS A 92 4.34 16.51 -21.94
N LYS A 93 3.63 15.74 -21.10
CA LYS A 93 4.11 14.42 -20.65
C LYS A 93 4.34 13.48 -21.83
N GLU A 94 3.39 13.39 -22.75
CA GLU A 94 3.50 12.55 -23.94
C GLU A 94 4.70 12.92 -24.80
N ALA A 95 4.95 14.22 -25.01
CA ALA A 95 6.12 14.70 -25.75
C ALA A 95 7.44 14.33 -25.07
N VAL A 96 7.52 14.41 -23.74
CA VAL A 96 8.72 14.02 -22.99
C VAL A 96 8.94 12.51 -23.02
N VAL A 97 7.89 11.72 -22.81
CA VAL A 97 7.95 10.25 -22.92
C VAL A 97 8.35 9.83 -24.34
N ALA A 98 7.83 10.49 -25.38
CA ALA A 98 8.21 10.22 -26.76
C ALA A 98 9.70 10.47 -26.99
N LYS A 99 10.25 11.57 -26.46
CA LYS A 99 11.69 11.87 -26.53
C LYS A 99 12.54 10.82 -25.80
N GLN A 100 12.11 10.37 -24.62
CA GLN A 100 12.79 9.31 -23.88
C GLN A 100 12.80 8.00 -24.68
N LYS A 101 11.65 7.59 -25.22
CA LYS A 101 11.53 6.37 -26.03
C LYS A 101 12.37 6.38 -27.30
N LEU A 102 12.63 7.54 -27.90
CA LEU A 102 13.53 7.66 -29.05
C LEU A 102 14.98 7.37 -28.68
N HIS A 103 15.37 7.63 -27.44
CA HIS A 103 16.73 7.43 -26.93
C HIS A 103 16.91 6.05 -26.28
N ASP A 104 15.83 5.37 -25.93
CA ASP A 104 15.86 4.04 -25.32
C ASP A 104 16.17 2.95 -26.35
N ASP A 105 17.39 2.43 -26.34
CA ASP A 105 17.74 1.24 -27.10
C ASP A 105 17.15 -0.01 -26.42
N LEU A 106 16.20 -0.66 -27.09
CA LEU A 106 15.53 -1.86 -26.61
C LEU A 106 16.35 -3.14 -26.81
N LEU A 107 17.35 -3.11 -27.70
CA LEU A 107 18.16 -4.26 -28.08
C LEU A 107 19.53 -4.30 -27.41
N SER A 108 19.79 -3.36 -26.50
CA SER A 108 21.01 -3.34 -25.69
C SER A 108 21.19 -4.64 -24.90
N ASP A 109 22.42 -5.15 -24.88
CA ASP A 109 22.79 -6.41 -24.21
C ASP A 109 22.45 -6.40 -22.70
N GLU A 110 22.43 -5.22 -22.07
CA GLU A 110 22.02 -5.02 -20.68
C GLU A 110 20.56 -5.43 -20.43
N LYS A 111 19.64 -5.14 -21.37
CA LYS A 111 18.23 -5.53 -21.29
C LYS A 111 18.03 -7.00 -21.64
N ALA A 112 18.88 -7.57 -22.49
CA ALA A 112 18.84 -8.99 -22.83
C ALA A 112 19.26 -9.89 -21.66
N ALA A 113 20.25 -9.47 -20.86
CA ALA A 113 20.77 -10.22 -19.71
C ALA A 113 19.80 -10.32 -18.52
N ALA A 114 18.78 -9.45 -18.44
CA ALA A 114 17.80 -9.42 -17.35
C ALA A 114 16.75 -10.56 -17.38
N ASN A 115 16.75 -11.42 -18.41
CA ASN A 115 15.64 -12.36 -18.67
C ASN A 115 15.74 -13.73 -17.98
N THR A 116 16.71 -13.94 -17.08
CA THR A 116 16.80 -15.22 -16.36
C THR A 116 15.96 -15.20 -15.09
N ARG A 117 14.73 -15.75 -15.14
CA ARG A 117 13.86 -15.86 -13.96
C ARG A 117 14.38 -16.94 -13.00
N GLN A 118 14.83 -16.52 -11.83
CA GLN A 118 15.20 -17.46 -10.76
C GLN A 118 13.98 -17.82 -9.90
N ALA A 119 13.90 -19.08 -9.48
CA ALA A 119 12.90 -19.51 -8.52
C ALA A 119 13.24 -18.96 -7.14
N ARG A 120 12.23 -18.50 -6.40
CA ARG A 120 12.42 -17.98 -5.05
C ARG A 120 12.64 -19.12 -4.05
N THR A 121 13.49 -18.86 -3.07
CA THR A 121 13.83 -19.74 -1.96
C THR A 121 13.00 -19.42 -0.71
N LEU A 122 12.84 -20.43 0.16
CA LEU A 122 12.19 -20.28 1.46
C LEU A 122 13.23 -19.87 2.51
N GLN A 123 12.89 -18.91 3.37
CA GLN A 123 13.75 -18.47 4.49
C GLN A 123 13.85 -19.55 5.57
N GLY A 124 12.75 -20.28 5.79
CA GLY A 124 12.68 -21.30 6.84
C GLY A 124 11.50 -22.25 6.70
N LYS A 125 10.98 -22.71 7.84
CA LYS A 125 9.80 -23.59 7.88
C LYS A 125 8.52 -22.77 7.72
N ILE A 126 7.62 -23.23 6.84
CA ILE A 126 6.31 -22.60 6.64
C ILE A 126 5.50 -22.66 7.95
N PRO A 127 4.96 -21.53 8.43
CA PRO A 127 4.16 -21.49 9.65
C PRO A 127 2.88 -22.30 9.48
N THR A 128 2.50 -23.02 10.53
CA THR A 128 1.24 -23.74 10.61
C THR A 128 0.14 -22.83 11.13
N VAL A 129 -1.12 -23.25 11.00
CA VAL A 129 -2.27 -22.53 11.56
C VAL A 129 -2.10 -22.28 13.06
N LYS A 130 -1.47 -23.21 13.79
CA LYS A 130 -1.22 -23.06 15.24
C LYS A 130 -0.24 -21.93 15.56
N ASP A 131 0.68 -21.64 14.67
CA ASP A 131 1.71 -20.63 14.88
C ASP A 131 1.18 -19.20 14.67
N VAL A 132 0.05 -19.05 13.95
CA VAL A 132 -0.57 -17.75 13.66
C VAL A 132 -1.75 -17.42 14.57
N ILE A 133 -2.31 -18.41 15.28
CA ILE A 133 -3.40 -18.19 16.24
C ILE A 133 -2.94 -17.19 17.31
N GLY A 134 -3.70 -16.10 17.47
CA GLY A 134 -3.41 -15.07 18.45
C GLY A 134 -2.28 -14.10 18.08
N GLY A 135 -1.72 -14.18 16.88
CA GLY A 135 -0.60 -13.32 16.46
C GLY A 135 -0.89 -11.81 16.56
N SER A 136 -2.14 -11.40 16.35
CA SER A 136 -2.56 -10.00 16.43
C SER A 136 -2.91 -9.51 17.84
N LEU A 137 -3.04 -10.41 18.83
CA LEU A 137 -3.48 -10.03 20.19
C LEU A 137 -2.52 -9.03 20.86
N LYS A 138 -1.23 -9.09 20.52
CA LYS A 138 -0.21 -8.15 21.02
C LYS A 138 -0.42 -6.70 20.57
N LYS A 139 -1.23 -6.48 19.53
CA LYS A 139 -1.54 -5.15 18.97
C LYS A 139 -2.86 -4.57 19.50
N ILE A 140 -3.56 -5.29 20.38
CA ILE A 140 -4.85 -4.89 20.94
C ILE A 140 -4.64 -4.51 22.40
N GLY A 141 -5.08 -3.32 22.78
CA GLY A 141 -4.96 -2.80 24.14
C GLY A 141 -6.03 -1.75 24.42
N THR A 142 -5.88 -1.08 25.56
CA THR A 142 -6.68 0.08 25.92
C THR A 142 -6.17 1.34 25.21
N PHE A 143 -6.96 2.41 25.22
CA PHE A 143 -6.51 3.69 24.68
C PHE A 143 -5.23 4.23 25.36
N GLY A 144 -5.03 3.91 26.65
CA GLY A 144 -3.84 4.31 27.40
C GLY A 144 -2.55 3.62 26.94
N ASP A 145 -2.66 2.51 26.21
CA ASP A 145 -1.52 1.76 25.67
C ASP A 145 -1.01 2.34 24.33
N LEU A 146 -1.72 3.31 23.75
CA LEU A 146 -1.34 3.97 22.50
C LEU A 146 -0.41 5.16 22.77
N ASP A 147 0.68 5.28 22.00
CA ASP A 147 1.55 6.46 22.09
C ASP A 147 0.94 7.66 21.36
N ILE A 148 0.50 8.66 22.13
CA ILE A 148 -0.08 9.90 21.60
C ILE A 148 1.00 10.84 21.05
N LYS A 149 2.28 10.61 21.33
CA LYS A 149 3.39 11.43 20.81
C LYS A 149 3.77 11.03 19.38
N GLU A 150 3.51 9.78 19.00
CA GLU A 150 3.75 9.28 17.64
C GLU A 150 2.63 9.72 16.69
N GLN A 151 2.69 10.97 16.25
CA GLN A 151 1.74 11.55 15.31
C GLN A 151 2.21 11.35 13.87
N VAL A 152 1.27 11.04 12.98
CA VAL A 152 1.50 10.89 11.54
C VAL A 152 0.85 12.02 10.76
N VAL A 153 1.30 12.25 9.53
CA VAL A 153 0.63 13.16 8.59
C VAL A 153 0.40 12.50 7.25
N ALA A 154 -0.61 12.99 6.53
CA ALA A 154 -0.91 12.50 5.19
C ALA A 154 0.12 13.03 4.18
N LEU A 155 0.56 12.17 3.26
CA LEU A 155 1.43 12.51 2.14
C LEU A 155 0.79 12.06 0.84
N VAL A 156 0.65 12.98 -0.12
CA VAL A 156 0.04 12.68 -1.42
C VAL A 156 1.11 12.33 -2.44
N ASN A 157 0.94 11.19 -3.12
CA ASN A 157 1.69 10.90 -4.32
C ASN A 157 1.01 11.58 -5.52
N GLU A 158 1.60 12.67 -6.00
CA GLU A 158 1.11 13.46 -7.12
C GLU A 158 1.00 12.65 -8.43
N ASP A 159 1.87 11.65 -8.64
CA ASP A 159 1.87 10.81 -9.84
C ASP A 159 0.68 9.84 -9.88
N MET A 160 0.22 9.39 -8.71
CA MET A 160 -0.95 8.52 -8.57
C MET A 160 -2.26 9.30 -8.43
N CYS A 161 -2.18 10.63 -8.28
CA CYS A 161 -3.35 11.45 -8.11
C CYS A 161 -4.21 11.46 -9.40
N ILE A 162 -5.51 11.27 -9.23
CA ILE A 162 -6.50 11.40 -10.31
C ILE A 162 -7.29 12.71 -10.25
N ASN A 163 -6.84 13.68 -9.45
CA ASN A 163 -7.38 15.04 -9.40
C ASN A 163 -8.87 15.15 -8.98
N CYS A 164 -9.38 14.17 -8.21
CA CYS A 164 -10.81 14.11 -7.86
C CYS A 164 -11.27 15.08 -6.75
N GLY A 165 -10.34 15.69 -6.00
CA GLY A 165 -10.66 16.62 -4.90
C GLY A 165 -11.31 16.01 -3.65
N LYS A 166 -11.52 14.70 -3.58
CA LYS A 166 -12.20 14.06 -2.43
C LYS A 166 -11.45 14.22 -1.10
N CYS A 167 -10.12 14.16 -1.12
CA CYS A 167 -9.29 14.40 0.06
C CYS A 167 -9.48 15.84 0.57
N TYR A 168 -9.48 16.82 -0.33
CA TYR A 168 -9.74 18.23 -0.04
C TYR A 168 -11.13 18.42 0.60
N MET A 169 -12.20 17.95 -0.06
CA MET A 169 -13.56 18.08 0.47
C MET A 169 -13.73 17.41 1.85
N THR A 170 -13.16 16.22 2.02
CA THR A 170 -13.24 15.49 3.30
C THR A 170 -12.52 16.24 4.41
N CYS A 171 -11.33 16.81 4.14
CA CYS A 171 -10.60 17.58 5.13
C CYS A 171 -11.27 18.93 5.42
N ASN A 172 -11.92 19.53 4.42
CA ASN A 172 -12.64 20.79 4.55
C ASN A 172 -13.91 20.65 5.39
N ASP A 173 -14.74 19.65 5.09
CA ASP A 173 -16.07 19.53 5.68
C ASP A 173 -16.10 18.67 6.95
N SER A 174 -15.11 17.79 7.13
CA SER A 174 -15.06 16.82 8.23
C SER A 174 -13.70 16.74 8.93
N GLY A 175 -12.80 17.68 8.66
CA GLY A 175 -11.45 17.67 9.20
C GLY A 175 -10.98 19.05 9.67
N TYR A 176 -9.76 19.39 9.27
CA TYR A 176 -9.00 20.52 9.81
C TYR A 176 -8.60 21.54 8.72
N GLN A 177 -9.22 21.47 7.53
CA GLN A 177 -8.94 22.38 6.41
C GLN A 177 -7.43 22.45 6.07
N ALA A 178 -6.74 21.32 6.19
CA ALA A 178 -5.28 21.21 6.10
C ALA A 178 -4.79 20.75 4.71
N ILE A 179 -5.61 20.90 3.68
CA ILE A 179 -5.28 20.51 2.31
C ILE A 179 -5.61 21.70 1.42
N GLU A 180 -4.62 22.15 0.64
CA GLU A 180 -4.79 23.13 -0.42
C GLU A 180 -5.04 22.40 -1.74
N PHE A 181 -5.92 22.94 -2.59
CA PHE A 181 -6.25 22.35 -3.87
C PHE A 181 -5.99 23.37 -4.98
N ASP A 182 -5.04 23.07 -5.85
CA ASP A 182 -4.64 23.95 -6.93
C ASP A 182 -5.78 24.13 -7.97
N PRO A 183 -6.21 25.35 -8.30
CA PRO A 183 -7.31 25.59 -9.23
C PRO A 183 -6.98 25.29 -10.70
N GLU A 184 -5.70 25.20 -11.07
CA GLU A 184 -5.27 24.90 -12.45
C GLU A 184 -4.84 23.44 -12.61
N THR A 185 -4.01 22.93 -11.69
CA THR A 185 -3.48 21.57 -11.78
C THR A 185 -4.39 20.55 -11.10
N HIS A 186 -5.31 21.00 -10.25
CA HIS A 186 -6.18 20.15 -9.43
C HIS A 186 -5.39 19.13 -8.59
N LEU A 187 -4.16 19.48 -8.20
CA LEU A 187 -3.32 18.67 -7.31
C LEU A 187 -3.50 19.14 -5.86
N PRO A 188 -3.75 18.21 -4.92
CA PRO A 188 -3.86 18.54 -3.50
C PRO A 188 -2.48 18.59 -2.84
N THR A 189 -2.23 19.61 -2.02
CA THR A 189 -1.03 19.74 -1.18
C THR A 189 -1.44 19.74 0.30
N VAL A 190 -0.82 18.89 1.11
CA VAL A 190 -1.09 18.83 2.56
C VAL A 190 -0.25 19.88 3.27
N THR A 191 -0.87 20.68 4.14
CA THR A 191 -0.21 21.72 4.92
C THR A 191 0.22 21.21 6.31
N ASP A 192 1.02 22.01 7.00
CA ASP A 192 1.51 21.68 8.36
C ASP A 192 0.40 21.58 9.41
N ASN A 193 -0.80 22.07 9.10
CA ASN A 193 -1.98 21.98 9.97
C ASN A 193 -2.58 20.56 10.03
N CYS A 194 -2.03 19.60 9.27
CA CYS A 194 -2.50 18.22 9.27
C CYS A 194 -2.28 17.55 10.63
N THR A 195 -3.37 17.03 11.21
CA THR A 195 -3.39 16.33 12.50
C THR A 195 -3.28 14.81 12.39
N GLY A 196 -3.20 14.27 11.17
CA GLY A 196 -3.07 12.83 10.98
C GLY A 196 -4.35 12.03 11.21
N CYS A 197 -5.55 12.64 11.14
CA CYS A 197 -6.81 11.94 11.41
C CYS A 197 -7.17 10.80 10.43
N THR A 198 -6.41 10.63 9.34
CA THR A 198 -6.56 9.61 8.27
C THR A 198 -7.86 9.62 7.47
N LEU A 199 -8.79 10.55 7.71
CA LEU A 199 -10.06 10.62 6.97
C LEU A 199 -9.89 10.81 5.45
N CYS A 200 -8.88 11.60 5.05
CA CYS A 200 -8.60 11.83 3.64
C CYS A 200 -8.20 10.53 2.93
N LEU A 201 -7.44 9.66 3.60
CA LEU A 201 -7.02 8.36 3.07
C LEU A 201 -8.21 7.43 2.84
N SER A 202 -9.11 7.34 3.82
CA SER A 202 -10.26 6.41 3.76
C SER A 202 -11.27 6.71 2.64
N ARG A 203 -11.22 7.90 2.03
CA ARG A 203 -12.14 8.34 0.97
C ARG A 203 -11.51 8.36 -0.42
N LEU A 204 -10.23 8.01 -0.53
CA LEU A 204 -9.57 7.98 -1.83
C LEU A 204 -10.00 6.77 -2.65
N PRO A 205 -10.28 6.97 -3.95
CA PRO A 205 -10.66 5.89 -4.85
C PRO A 205 -9.47 5.03 -5.29
N ASP A 206 -8.24 5.56 -5.14
CA ASP A 206 -7.00 4.86 -5.47
C ASP A 206 -6.01 5.05 -4.32
N THR A 207 -5.14 4.06 -4.14
CA THR A 207 -4.13 3.94 -3.07
C THR A 207 -2.95 4.92 -3.22
N GLY A 208 -3.18 6.10 -3.79
CA GLY A 208 -2.17 7.14 -4.06
C GLY A 208 -1.79 8.03 -2.87
N VAL A 209 -2.31 7.74 -1.68
CA VAL A 209 -1.84 8.34 -0.41
C VAL A 209 -1.45 7.16 0.45
N HIS A 210 -0.19 7.10 0.83
CA HIS A 210 0.23 6.19 1.90
C HIS A 210 0.21 7.01 3.19
N PRO A 211 -0.45 6.55 4.26
CA PRO A 211 -0.02 7.00 5.57
C PRO A 211 1.45 6.60 5.66
N HIS A 212 2.32 7.54 6.01
CA HIS A 212 3.73 7.20 6.25
C HIS A 212 3.75 6.09 7.30
N GLY A 213 4.09 4.86 6.87
CA GLY A 213 3.79 3.64 7.62
C GLY A 213 3.09 2.55 6.79
N GLN A 214 3.81 1.92 5.85
CA GLN A 214 3.88 0.46 6.00
C GLN A 214 4.46 0.27 7.40
N ALA A 215 3.68 -0.22 8.35
CA ALA A 215 3.97 -0.19 9.79
C ALA A 215 5.37 -0.75 10.12
N GLU A 216 6.41 0.10 10.00
CA GLU A 216 7.80 0.03 10.50
C GLU A 216 8.79 0.93 9.73
N GLN A 217 8.51 1.39 8.51
CA GLN A 217 9.51 2.14 7.73
C GLN A 217 9.20 3.62 7.62
N ALA A 218 9.49 4.31 8.72
CA ALA A 218 10.14 5.62 8.83
C ALA A 218 9.58 6.39 10.04
N ILE A 219 10.20 6.14 11.19
CA ILE A 219 10.23 7.09 12.29
C ILE A 219 11.08 8.27 11.82
N GLN A 220 10.45 9.25 11.18
CA GLN A 220 10.93 10.62 11.25
C GLN A 220 9.94 11.35 12.15
N GLY A 221 10.27 11.34 13.43
CA GLY A 221 9.55 12.13 14.42
C GLY A 221 9.50 13.57 13.95
N LYS A 222 8.31 14.17 14.00
CA LYS A 222 8.17 15.62 14.06
C LYS A 222 8.76 16.10 15.39
N ASN A 223 10.09 16.13 15.50
CA ASN A 223 10.73 17.02 16.45
C ASN A 223 10.60 18.42 15.88
N SER A 224 9.68 19.17 16.47
CA SER A 224 9.47 20.59 16.25
C SER A 224 10.76 21.35 16.56
N ALA A 225 11.54 21.73 15.54
CA ALA A 225 12.43 22.89 15.57
C ALA A 225 13.09 23.18 14.21
N GLY A 226 12.72 24.31 13.58
CA GLY A 226 13.71 25.22 12.98
C GLY A 226 14.18 25.00 11.53
N LYS A 227 13.73 25.91 10.65
CA LYS A 227 14.43 26.51 9.50
C LYS A 227 15.12 25.58 8.47
N GLY A 228 14.54 25.58 7.27
CA GLY A 228 15.27 25.76 6.01
C GLY A 228 16.13 24.59 5.52
N GLY A 229 15.61 23.84 4.55
CA GLY A 229 16.41 22.88 3.79
C GLY A 229 15.56 21.94 2.95
N ASN A 230 15.47 22.23 1.66
CA ASN A 230 14.85 21.36 0.66
C ASN A 230 15.79 20.20 0.36
N GLN A 231 15.58 19.03 0.98
CA GLN A 231 16.24 17.78 0.60
C GLN A 231 15.23 16.64 0.59
N ARG A 232 14.67 16.39 -0.59
CA ARG A 232 13.97 15.15 -0.93
C ARG A 232 15.03 14.17 -1.43
N ASP A 233 15.84 13.63 -0.52
CA ASP A 233 16.83 12.61 -0.87
C ASP A 233 16.21 11.22 -0.70
N SER A 234 16.08 10.54 -1.84
CA SER A 234 15.87 9.10 -1.93
C SER A 234 17.01 8.36 -1.22
N LEU A 235 16.73 7.70 -0.10
CA LEU A 235 17.71 6.87 0.59
C LEU A 235 17.17 5.46 0.83
N THR A 236 17.98 4.51 0.35
CA THR A 236 17.78 3.07 0.32
C THR A 236 18.02 2.43 1.69
N CYS A 237 17.43 1.23 1.84
CA CYS A 237 17.51 0.30 2.97
C CYS A 237 18.94 0.10 3.52
N GLY A 238 19.09 0.22 4.85
CA GLY A 238 20.27 -0.20 5.60
C GLY A 238 19.88 -0.69 7.00
N ARG A 239 20.12 -1.98 7.27
CA ARG A 239 19.89 -2.65 8.56
C ARG A 239 20.76 -2.05 9.67
N GLY A 240 20.18 -1.85 10.85
CA GLY A 240 20.89 -1.70 12.12
C GLY A 240 20.38 -2.75 13.11
N ASN A 241 21.29 -3.62 13.56
CA ASN A 241 21.06 -4.60 14.62
C ASN A 241 20.52 -3.93 15.90
N ILE A 242 19.54 -4.57 16.55
CA ILE A 242 19.52 -5.06 17.95
C ILE A 242 18.21 -5.84 18.15
#